data_AF-A0A971X8Y0-F1
#
_entry.id   AF-A0A971X8Y0-F1
#
_cell.length_a   1.000
_cell.length_b   1.000
_cell.length_c   1.000
_cell.angle_alpha   90.00
_cell.angle_beta   90.00
_cell.angle_gamma   90.00
#
_symmetry.space_group_name_H-M   'P 1'
#
loop_
_entity.id
_entity.type
_entity.pdbx_description
1 polymer ?
#
loop_
_entity_poly.entity_id
_entity_poly.type
_entity_poly.pdbx_seq_one_letter_code
_entity_poly.pdbx_strand_id
1 'polypeptide(L)'
;MSGKKVQIGRRQFSFLITTMAISTVDIFVPAFIAQEAKNDSWIAAVIAGVAIFPVSFIMLKLYRRYEGLTLIEICRKAAGRFFGTIFGLLYLLYFIVIAFSVSAEMGHVIKIALLNLSTPRLS
;
A
#
# COMPACT_ATOMS: atom_id res chain seq x y z
N MET A 1 -13.61 34.10 6.68
CA MET A 1 -12.76 33.82 5.50
C MET A 1 -12.94 32.37 5.10
N SER A 2 -13.68 32.11 4.02
CA SER A 2 -13.91 30.75 3.51
C SER A 2 -12.60 30.23 2.92
N GLY A 3 -11.94 29.30 3.61
CA GLY A 3 -10.69 28.69 3.14
C GLY A 3 -10.93 27.99 1.81
N LYS A 4 -10.39 28.54 0.71
CA LYS A 4 -10.41 27.90 -0.60
C LYS A 4 -9.83 26.50 -0.44
N LYS A 5 -10.66 25.47 -0.60
CA LYS A 5 -10.21 24.08 -0.66
C LYS A 5 -9.26 23.96 -1.86
N VAL A 6 -8.00 23.65 -1.62
CA VAL A 6 -7.04 23.35 -2.68
C VAL A 6 -7.56 22.12 -3.42
N GLN A 7 -7.94 22.29 -4.69
CA GLN A 7 -8.42 21.22 -5.54
C GLN A 7 -7.27 20.68 -6.38
N ILE A 8 -7.03 19.38 -6.29
CA ILE A 8 -5.98 18.69 -7.05
C ILE A 8 -6.52 18.40 -8.46
N GLY A 9 -5.78 18.80 -9.50
CA GLY A 9 -6.15 18.50 -10.89
C GLY A 9 -6.06 17.00 -11.19
N ARG A 10 -6.82 16.51 -12.18
CA ARG A 10 -6.88 15.07 -12.53
C ARG A 10 -5.50 14.44 -12.77
N ARG A 11 -4.60 15.17 -13.45
CA ARG A 11 -3.21 14.71 -13.68
C ARG A 11 -2.40 14.65 -12.39
N GLN A 12 -2.48 15.69 -11.56
CA GLN A 12 -1.79 15.74 -10.27
C GLN A 12 -2.25 14.60 -9.34
N PHE A 13 -3.54 14.31 -9.33
CA PHE A 13 -4.10 13.19 -8.57
C PHE A 13 -3.60 11.83 -9.07
N SER A 14 -3.54 11.65 -10.40
CA SER A 14 -3.01 10.42 -11.01
C SER A 14 -1.53 10.23 -10.70
N PHE A 15 -0.72 11.30 -10.77
CA PHE A 15 0.68 11.25 -10.38
C PHE A 15 0.83 10.93 -8.89
N LEU A 16 0.02 11.54 -8.02
CA LEU A 16 0.06 11.31 -6.58
C LEU A 16 -0.22 9.84 -6.23
N ILE A 17 -1.27 9.25 -6.83
CA ILE A 17 -1.58 7.83 -6.64
C ILE A 17 -0.45 6.94 -7.16
N THR A 18 0.09 7.24 -8.35
CA THR A 18 1.13 6.41 -8.96
C THR A 18 2.42 6.43 -8.14
N THR A 19 2.86 7.61 -7.70
CA THR A 19 4.06 7.74 -6.85
C THR A 19 3.85 7.07 -5.49
N MET A 20 2.66 7.19 -4.91
CA MET A 20 2.33 6.50 -3.66
C MET A 20 2.38 4.98 -3.84
N ALA A 21 1.79 4.47 -4.93
CA ALA A 21 1.79 3.04 -5.22
C ALA A 21 3.20 2.49 -5.44
N ILE A 22 4.05 3.19 -6.20
CA ILE A 22 5.46 2.80 -6.41
C ILE A 22 6.24 2.83 -5.09
N SER A 23 6.00 3.82 -4.23
CA SER A 23 6.66 3.92 -2.93
C SER A 23 6.33 2.77 -1.98
N THR A 24 5.15 2.17 -2.11
CA THR A 24 4.72 1.02 -1.30
C THR A 24 5.07 -0.32 -1.93
N VAL A 25 5.76 -0.36 -3.08
CA VAL A 25 6.29 -1.62 -3.60
C VAL A 25 7.47 -2.01 -2.71
N ASP A 26 7.19 -2.85 -1.71
CA ASP A 26 8.19 -3.39 -0.80
C ASP A 26 9.25 -4.14 -1.62
N ILE A 27 10.50 -3.71 -1.55
CA ILE A 27 11.62 -4.25 -2.36
C ILE A 27 11.79 -5.76 -2.14
N PHE A 28 11.41 -6.25 -0.96
CA PHE A 28 11.53 -7.63 -0.56
C PHE A 28 10.48 -8.54 -1.21
N VAL A 29 9.26 -8.06 -1.45
CA VAL A 29 8.16 -8.90 -1.97
C VAL A 29 8.49 -9.44 -3.37
N PRO A 30 8.93 -8.62 -4.35
CA PRO A 30 9.40 -9.12 -5.64
C PRO A 30 10.61 -10.05 -5.51
N ALA A 31 11.51 -9.80 -4.56
CA ALA A 31 12.69 -10.63 -4.35
C ALA A 31 12.33 -12.03 -3.84
N PHE A 32 11.37 -12.14 -2.92
CA PHE A 32 10.84 -13.42 -2.45
C PHE A 32 10.14 -14.19 -3.57
N ILE A 33 9.27 -13.51 -4.33
CA ILE A 33 8.56 -14.13 -5.46
C ILE A 33 9.58 -14.59 -6.52
N ALA A 34 10.60 -13.79 -6.81
CA ALA A 34 11.67 -14.14 -7.73
C ALA A 34 12.50 -15.34 -7.27
N GLN A 35 12.72 -15.47 -5.96
CA GLN A 35 13.45 -16.61 -5.38
C GLN A 35 12.64 -17.91 -5.49
N GLU A 36 11.33 -17.86 -5.25
CA GLU A 36 10.47 -19.06 -5.32
C GLU A 36 10.09 -19.44 -6.76
N ALA A 37 9.61 -18.49 -7.56
CA ALA A 37 9.11 -18.74 -8.91
C ALA A 37 10.20 -18.67 -9.99
N LYS A 38 11.45 -18.30 -9.63
CA LYS A 38 12.59 -18.17 -10.55
C LYS A 38 12.22 -17.40 -11.83
N ASN A 39 12.13 -18.09 -12.97
CA ASN A 39 11.81 -17.50 -14.27
C ASN A 39 10.32 -17.21 -14.50
N ASP A 40 9.41 -17.81 -13.75
CA ASP A 40 7.95 -17.67 -13.95
C ASP A 40 7.34 -16.54 -13.08
N SER A 41 8.19 -15.78 -12.40
CA SER A 41 7.84 -14.69 -11.48
C SER A 41 7.04 -13.55 -12.14
N TRP A 42 7.20 -13.35 -13.45
CA TRP A 42 6.45 -12.33 -14.20
C TRP A 42 4.96 -12.63 -14.25
N ILE A 43 4.55 -13.91 -14.21
CA ILE A 43 3.15 -14.32 -14.21
C ILE A 43 2.48 -13.87 -12.90
N ALA A 44 3.17 -14.00 -11.77
CA ALA A 44 2.67 -13.53 -10.48
C ALA A 44 2.43 -12.01 -10.49
N ALA A 45 3.33 -11.23 -11.11
CA ALA A 45 3.16 -9.80 -11.26
C ALA A 45 1.94 -9.44 -12.14
N VAL A 46 1.74 -10.17 -13.24
CA VAL A 46 0.56 -9.98 -14.12
C VAL A 46 -0.74 -10.33 -13.38
N ILE A 47 -0.78 -11.45 -12.65
CA ILE A 47 -1.95 -11.86 -11.88
C ILE A 47 -2.27 -10.82 -10.80
N ALA A 48 -1.27 -10.35 -10.06
CA ALA A 48 -1.45 -9.30 -9.06
C ALA A 48 -1.97 -7.99 -9.69
N GLY A 49 -1.41 -7.59 -10.84
CA GLY A 49 -1.86 -6.44 -11.60
C GLY A 49 -3.31 -6.56 -12.08
N VAL A 50 -3.75 -7.74 -12.51
CA VAL A 50 -5.14 -7.98 -12.90
C VAL A 50 -6.07 -8.01 -11.69
N ALA A 51 -5.64 -8.63 -10.59
CA ALA A 51 -6.42 -8.76 -9.36
C ALA A 51 -6.72 -7.40 -8.70
N ILE A 52 -5.95 -6.35 -8.97
CA ILE A 52 -6.20 -5.03 -8.38
C ILE A 52 -7.43 -4.33 -8.97
N PHE A 53 -7.75 -4.57 -10.25
CA PHE A 53 -8.88 -3.93 -10.93
C PHE A 53 -10.25 -4.18 -10.25
N PRO A 54 -10.66 -5.44 -9.95
CA PRO A 54 -11.93 -5.67 -9.28
C PRO A 54 -11.96 -5.04 -7.87
N VAL A 55 -10.85 -5.06 -7.14
CA VAL A 55 -10.74 -4.44 -5.81
C VAL A 55 -10.91 -2.93 -5.91
N SER A 56 -10.21 -2.27 -6.83
CA SER A 56 -10.36 -0.83 -7.08
C SER A 56 -11.78 -0.46 -7.50
N PHE A 57 -12.43 -1.28 -8.33
CA PHE A 57 -13.81 -1.06 -8.74
C PHE A 57 -14.80 -1.12 -7.57
N ILE A 58 -14.65 -2.11 -6.67
CA ILE A 58 -15.45 -2.23 -5.45
C ILE A 58 -15.24 -1.00 -4.56
N MET A 59 -13.99 -0.59 -4.35
CA MET A 59 -13.67 0.59 -3.54
C MET A 59 -14.30 1.86 -4.12
N LEU A 60 -14.18 2.10 -5.42
CA LEU A 60 -14.80 3.25 -6.09
C LEU A 60 -16.32 3.26 -5.93
N LYS A 61 -16.96 2.10 -6.07
CA LYS A 61 -18.41 1.96 -5.86
C LYS A 61 -18.81 2.24 -4.41
N LEU A 62 -18.00 1.79 -3.47
CA LEU A 62 -18.23 2.00 -2.04
C LEU A 62 -18.11 3.48 -1.67
N TYR A 63 -17.05 4.16 -2.14
CA TYR A 63 -16.85 5.60 -1.95
C TYR A 63 -17.97 6.45 -2.54
N ARG A 64 -18.47 6.10 -3.73
CA ARG A 64 -19.62 6.79 -4.35
C ARG A 64 -20.93 6.56 -3.61
N ARG A 65 -21.08 5.41 -2.94
CA ARG A 65 -22.29 5.08 -2.16
C ARG A 65 -22.29 5.72 -0.78
N TYR A 66 -21.11 5.92 -0.20
CA TYR A 66 -20.91 6.45 1.15
C TYR A 66 -19.98 7.67 1.11
N GLU A 67 -20.40 8.72 0.40
CA GLU A 67 -19.60 9.93 0.25
C GLU A 67 -19.33 10.57 1.62
N GLY A 68 -18.05 10.92 1.87
CA GLY A 68 -17.63 11.62 3.07
C GLY A 68 -17.46 10.76 4.33
N LEU A 69 -17.75 9.45 4.27
CA LEU A 69 -17.49 8.53 5.37
C LEU A 69 -16.12 7.85 5.21
N THR A 70 -15.43 7.65 6.33
CA THR A 70 -14.19 6.86 6.37
C THR A 70 -14.49 5.38 6.16
N LEU A 71 -13.51 4.60 5.71
CA LEU A 71 -13.69 3.16 5.49
C LEU A 71 -14.19 2.44 6.75
N ILE A 72 -13.71 2.85 7.93
CA ILE A 72 -14.15 2.32 9.23
C ILE A 72 -15.63 2.66 9.49
N GLU A 73 -16.05 3.88 9.22
CA GLU A 73 -17.46 4.30 9.36
C GLU A 73 -18.37 3.57 8.37
N ILE A 74 -17.89 3.35 7.14
CA ILE A 74 -18.60 2.55 6.14
C ILE A 74 -18.79 1.11 6.65
N CYS A 75 -17.73 0.47 7.15
CA CYS A 75 -17.81 -0.86 7.74
C CYS A 75 -18.76 -0.89 8.95
N ARG A 76 -18.73 0.14 9.81
CA ARG A 76 -19.63 0.26 10.97
C ARG A 76 -21.09 0.45 10.57
N LYS A 77 -21.35 1.17 9.48
CA LYS A 77 -22.70 1.39 8.95
C LYS A 77 -23.24 0.17 8.20
N ALA A 78 -22.38 -0.57 7.51
CA ALA A 78 -22.75 -1.75 6.73
C ALA A 78 -22.88 -3.03 7.60
N ALA A 79 -21.95 -3.27 8.53
CA ALA A 79 -21.86 -4.48 9.35
C ALA A 79 -22.38 -4.31 10.78
N GLY A 80 -22.78 -3.10 11.17
CA GLY A 80 -23.28 -2.78 12.51
C GLY A 80 -22.19 -2.49 13.55
N ARG A 81 -22.61 -2.17 14.78
CA ARG A 81 -21.71 -1.68 15.84
C ARG A 81 -20.67 -2.71 16.30
N PHE A 82 -21.02 -4.00 16.36
CA PHE A 82 -20.13 -5.05 16.84
C PHE A 82 -19.06 -5.40 15.79
N PHE A 83 -19.46 -5.90 14.63
CA PHE A 83 -18.53 -6.25 13.55
C PHE A 83 -17.75 -5.04 13.05
N GLY A 84 -18.37 -3.86 12.93
CA GLY A 84 -17.68 -2.64 12.54
C GLY A 84 -16.55 -2.24 13.50
N THR A 85 -16.70 -2.49 14.80
CA THR A 85 -15.65 -2.20 15.80
C THR A 85 -14.48 -3.16 15.66
N ILE A 86 -14.76 -4.46 15.43
CA ILE A 86 -13.73 -5.47 15.19
C ILE A 86 -12.95 -5.14 13.91
N PHE A 87 -13.65 -4.82 12.81
CA PHE A 87 -13.00 -4.40 11.56
C PHE A 87 -12.17 -3.13 11.74
N GLY A 88 -12.66 -2.15 12.50
CA GLY A 88 -11.89 -0.94 12.82
C GLY A 88 -10.61 -1.24 13.60
N LEU A 89 -10.67 -2.14 14.58
CA LEU A 89 -9.50 -2.56 15.36
C LEU A 89 -8.49 -3.31 14.51
N LEU A 90 -8.94 -4.27 13.68
CA LEU A 90 -8.08 -5.00 12.75
C LEU A 90 -7.43 -4.07 11.73
N TYR A 91 -8.19 -3.11 11.22
CA TYR A 91 -7.67 -2.09 10.31
C TYR A 91 -6.59 -1.23 10.97
N LEU A 92 -6.78 -0.85 12.24
CA LEU A 92 -5.77 -0.09 12.98
C LEU A 92 -4.50 -0.91 13.24
N LEU A 93 -4.65 -2.19 13.64
CA LEU A 93 -3.53 -3.12 13.79
C LEU A 93 -2.77 -3.32 12.49
N TYR A 94 -3.47 -3.45 11.36
CA TYR A 94 -2.89 -3.54 10.03
C TYR A 94 -1.96 -2.36 9.73
N PHE A 95 -2.40 -1.12 10.02
CA PHE A 95 -1.55 0.06 9.85
C PHE A 95 -0.32 0.07 10.75
N ILE A 96 -0.44 -0.40 12.00
CA ILE A 96 0.70 -0.51 12.92
C ILE A 96 1.73 -1.50 12.39
N VAL A 97 1.28 -2.66 11.92
CA VAL A 97 2.16 -3.69 11.34
C VAL A 97 2.89 -3.13 10.12
N ILE A 98 2.19 -2.45 9.21
CA ILE A 98 2.83 -1.81 8.05
C ILE A 98 3.87 -0.78 8.50
N ALA A 99 3.53 0.10 9.44
CA ALA A 99 4.45 1.14 9.89
C ALA A 99 5.73 0.54 10.50
N PHE A 100 5.59 -0.55 11.26
CA PHE A 100 6.71 -1.31 11.79
C PHE A 100 7.54 -1.96 10.67
N SER A 101 6.89 -2.64 9.72
CA SER A 101 7.56 -3.27 8.57
C SER A 101 8.36 -2.26 7.76
N VAL A 102 7.76 -1.14 7.36
CA VAL A 102 8.44 -0.08 6.57
C VAL A 102 9.64 0.46 7.33
N SER A 103 9.52 0.65 8.64
CA SER A 103 10.64 1.12 9.48
C SER A 103 11.78 0.08 9.55
N ALA A 104 11.45 -1.20 9.66
CA ALA A 104 12.41 -2.29 9.67
C ALA A 104 13.12 -2.44 8.31
N GLU A 105 12.38 -2.32 7.21
CA GLU A 105 12.90 -2.36 5.86
C GLU A 105 13.89 -1.22 5.59
N MET A 106 13.57 0.00 6.01
CA MET A 106 14.50 1.12 5.92
C MET A 106 15.81 0.85 6.68
N GLY A 107 15.72 0.28 7.88
CA GLY A 107 16.90 -0.14 8.65
C GLY A 107 17.74 -1.19 7.92
N HIS A 108 17.11 -2.12 7.21
CA HIS A 108 17.80 -3.13 6.40
C HIS A 108 18.47 -2.52 5.16
N VAL A 109 17.78 -1.63 4.45
CA VAL A 109 18.31 -0.91 3.28
C VAL A 109 19.54 -0.09 3.65
N ILE A 110 19.50 0.63 4.78
CA ILE A 110 20.65 1.40 5.28
C ILE A 110 21.82 0.46 5.58
N LYS A 111 21.58 -0.67 6.25
CA LYS A 111 22.64 -1.65 6.55
C LYS A 111 23.28 -2.19 5.29
N ILE A 112 22.50 -2.62 4.29
CA ILE A 112 23.03 -3.10 3.01
C ILE A 112 23.85 -2.01 2.33
N ALA A 113 23.33 -0.77 2.26
CA ALA A 113 24.01 0.33 1.62
C ALA A 113 25.36 0.64 2.30
N LEU A 114 25.42 0.64 3.63
CA LEU A 114 26.65 0.93 4.38
C LEU A 114 27.64 -0.23 4.42
N LEU A 115 27.18 -1.48 4.58
CA LEU A 115 28.04 -2.67 4.56
C LEU A 115 28.69 -2.86 3.19
N ASN A 116 27.96 -2.62 2.10
CA ASN A 116 28.48 -2.73 0.74
C ASN A 116 29.55 -1.65 0.42
N LEU A 117 29.57 -0.53 1.15
CA LEU A 117 30.62 0.48 1.04
C LEU A 117 31.89 0.13 1.85
N SER A 118 31.80 -0.82 2.78
CA SER A 118 32.90 -1.18 3.71
C SER A 118 33.78 -2.33 3.19
N THR A 119 33.37 -3.07 2.16
CA THR A 119 34.20 -4.07 1.48
C THR A 119 34.90 -3.44 0.26
N PRO A 120 36.21 -3.11 0.32
CA PRO A 120 36.91 -2.69 -0.87
C PRO A 120 36.95 -3.88 -1.83
N ARG A 121 36.50 -3.66 -3.07
CA ARG A 121 36.73 -4.61 -4.16
C ARG A 121 38.25 -4.69 -4.39
N LEU A 122 38.90 -5.64 -3.72
CA LEU A 122 40.24 -6.08 -4.09
C LEU A 122 40.09 -6.91 -5.36
N SER A 123 40.40 -6.25 -6.47
CA SER A 123 40.79 -6.85 -7.76
C SER A 123 41.98 -7.78 -7.59
#